data_AF-A0A1V4IF39-F1
#
_entry.id   AF-A0A1V4IF39-F1
#
_cell.length_a   1.000
_cell.length_b   1.000
_cell.length_c   1.000
_cell.angle_alpha   90.00
_cell.angle_beta   90.00
_cell.angle_gamma   90.00
#
_symmetry.space_group_name_H-M   'P 1'
#
loop_
_entity.id
_entity.type
_entity.pdbx_description
1 polymer ?
#
loop_
_entity_poly.entity_id
_entity_poly.type
_entity_poly.pdbx_seq_one_letter_code
_entity_poly.pdbx_strand_id
1 'polypeptide(L)'
;MKKAQDELNMWKLEEEKEVYVILSTLTNMVAEYIRELNIDIEAMAYYDFLFAKGRYSKSIDGRSVSFNSKSYIDIKQGKHPLLGRNAVPLDFTSGDKYRAVVITGPNTGGKTVALKTVGLLTMMAQSGLHVPVEQNSEFAVFADILVDIGDGQSIEQNLSTFSSHIKNVINILNCADNHTLVIVDEIGSGTDPEEGMGIAIAVLEQLYDKGAAILATTHYSEIKDFARNHEGFINGSMEFDINTLKPLYKLNIGKAGESNAFLIALKLGMNRNIIERAHEVTYKEKKDYSQYKWEDKLKENYQEVEIHKQKTAEFKEAKKKNAAIERTKAKSKFNLGDCVYISFMNRTGVICETENSKGEYGVMVMKKKLKINQKRLSLYISGEEMYPEDYDFDIVFESKQNRKNKKILSKRHEEGVEVIISKGDSR
;
A
#
# COMPACT_ATOMS: atom_id res chain seq x y z
N MET A 1 -75.90 34.87 16.48
CA MET A 1 -74.63 34.14 16.28
C MET A 1 -74.45 33.65 14.85
N LYS A 2 -75.28 32.75 14.31
CA LYS A 2 -75.09 32.21 12.95
C LYS A 2 -75.00 33.27 11.83
N LYS A 3 -75.94 34.23 11.78
CA LYS A 3 -75.90 35.35 10.82
C LYS A 3 -74.62 36.20 10.90
N ALA A 4 -74.18 36.55 12.11
CA ALA A 4 -72.94 37.31 12.31
C ALA A 4 -71.69 36.51 11.91
N GLN A 5 -71.73 35.18 12.06
CA GLN A 5 -70.67 34.28 11.59
C GLN A 5 -70.63 34.22 10.05
N ASP A 6 -71.80 34.13 9.41
CA ASP A 6 -71.94 34.12 7.95
C ASP A 6 -71.48 35.46 7.34
N GLU A 7 -71.88 36.59 7.95
CA GLU A 7 -71.40 37.92 7.58
C GLU A 7 -69.88 38.04 7.75
N LEU A 8 -69.32 37.64 8.90
CA LEU A 8 -67.87 37.65 9.13
C LEU A 8 -67.11 36.83 8.08
N ASN A 9 -67.65 35.68 7.67
CA ASN A 9 -67.04 34.85 6.62
C ASN A 9 -67.10 35.54 5.24
N MET A 10 -68.18 36.26 4.94
CA MET A 10 -68.28 37.06 3.70
C MET A 10 -67.27 38.22 3.69
N TRP A 11 -67.14 38.96 4.79
CA TRP A 11 -66.15 40.04 4.91
C TRP A 11 -64.72 39.52 4.77
N LYS A 12 -64.41 38.35 5.33
CA LYS A 12 -63.10 37.70 5.16
C LYS A 12 -62.82 37.32 3.71
N LEU A 13 -63.81 36.80 2.99
CA LEU A 13 -63.70 36.49 1.56
C LEU A 13 -63.46 37.76 0.72
N GLU A 14 -64.15 38.85 1.04
CA GLU A 14 -63.94 40.15 0.39
C GLU A 14 -62.56 40.71 0.68
N GLU A 15 -62.09 40.61 1.92
CA GLU A 15 -60.73 41.00 2.33
C GLU A 15 -59.67 40.19 1.57
N GLU A 16 -59.78 38.86 1.52
CA GLU A 16 -58.85 38.00 0.77
C GLU A 16 -58.80 38.35 -0.72
N LYS A 17 -59.96 38.66 -1.32
CA LYS A 17 -60.06 39.08 -2.72
C LYS A 17 -59.35 40.42 -2.94
N GLU A 18 -59.56 41.39 -2.06
CA GLU A 18 -58.91 42.69 -2.16
C GLU A 18 -57.40 42.58 -1.97
N VAL A 19 -56.94 41.76 -1.02
CA VAL A 19 -55.52 41.44 -0.83
C VAL A 19 -54.91 40.86 -2.11
N TYR A 20 -55.59 39.92 -2.77
CA TYR A 20 -55.12 39.35 -4.02
C TYR A 20 -55.00 40.39 -5.14
N VAL A 21 -55.97 41.31 -5.25
CA VAL A 21 -55.94 42.41 -6.22
C VAL A 21 -54.75 43.33 -5.96
N ILE A 22 -54.53 43.72 -4.71
CA ILE A 22 -53.40 44.57 -4.31
C ILE A 22 -52.08 43.89 -4.63
N LEU A 23 -51.88 42.62 -4.23
CA LEU A 23 -50.66 41.87 -4.49
C LEU A 23 -50.39 41.69 -6.00
N SER A 24 -51.43 41.38 -6.78
CA SER A 24 -51.31 41.23 -8.23
C SER A 24 -50.93 42.55 -8.90
N THR A 25 -51.51 43.66 -8.43
CA THR A 25 -51.18 45.00 -8.93
C THR A 25 -49.73 45.36 -8.62
N LEU A 26 -49.28 45.17 -7.38
CA LEU A 26 -47.90 45.40 -6.99
C LEU A 26 -46.93 44.50 -7.76
N THR A 27 -47.29 43.23 -7.98
CA THR A 27 -46.48 42.29 -8.75
C THR A 27 -46.32 42.75 -10.20
N ASN A 28 -47.41 43.21 -10.85
CA ASN A 28 -47.34 43.76 -12.20
C ASN A 28 -46.48 45.03 -12.26
N MET A 29 -46.58 45.92 -11.28
CA MET A 29 -45.71 47.10 -11.19
C MET A 29 -44.23 46.72 -11.12
N VAL A 30 -43.87 45.63 -10.43
CA VAL A 30 -42.49 45.11 -10.42
C VAL A 30 -42.13 44.45 -11.75
N ALA A 31 -43.05 43.69 -12.35
CA ALA A 31 -42.84 42.98 -13.61
C ALA A 31 -42.56 43.94 -14.79
N GLU A 32 -43.08 45.17 -14.75
CA GLU A 32 -42.76 46.23 -15.72
C GLU A 32 -41.25 46.54 -15.77
N TYR A 33 -40.53 46.33 -14.67
CA TYR A 33 -39.08 46.56 -14.54
C TYR A 33 -38.25 45.27 -14.61
N ILE A 34 -38.80 44.16 -15.09
CA ILE A 34 -38.11 42.87 -15.08
C ILE A 34 -36.78 42.91 -15.84
N ARG A 35 -36.70 43.73 -16.90
CA ARG A 35 -35.48 43.87 -17.71
C ARG A 35 -34.38 44.57 -16.92
N GLU A 36 -34.71 45.68 -16.26
CA GLU A 36 -33.82 46.47 -15.42
C GLU A 36 -33.34 45.63 -14.22
N LEU A 37 -34.25 44.91 -13.57
CA LEU A 37 -33.91 44.02 -12.46
C LEU A 37 -32.94 42.90 -12.87
N ASN A 38 -33.11 42.33 -14.06
CA ASN A 38 -32.19 41.32 -14.56
C ASN A 38 -30.78 41.90 -14.82
N ILE A 39 -30.70 43.10 -15.39
CA ILE A 39 -29.42 43.82 -15.57
C ILE A 39 -28.76 44.08 -14.23
N ASP A 40 -29.53 44.50 -13.22
CA ASP A 40 -29.02 44.75 -11.87
C ASP A 40 -28.49 43.47 -11.22
N ILE A 41 -29.20 42.34 -11.37
CA ILE A 41 -28.77 41.02 -10.88
C ILE A 41 -27.46 40.59 -11.54
N GLU A 42 -27.35 40.71 -12.87
CA GLU A 42 -26.12 40.39 -13.61
C GLU A 42 -24.95 41.28 -13.17
N ALA A 43 -25.18 42.58 -13.02
CA ALA A 43 -24.18 43.51 -12.53
C ALA A 43 -23.73 43.17 -11.10
N MET A 44 -24.68 42.89 -10.20
CA MET A 44 -24.37 42.47 -8.83
C MET A 44 -23.55 41.19 -8.78
N ALA A 45 -23.92 40.17 -9.57
CA ALA A 45 -23.16 38.92 -9.66
C ALA A 45 -21.73 39.15 -10.18
N TYR A 46 -21.57 40.02 -11.18
CA TYR A 46 -20.26 40.38 -11.70
C TYR A 46 -19.39 41.09 -10.64
N TYR A 47 -19.94 42.06 -9.91
CA TYR A 47 -19.23 42.73 -8.82
C TYR A 47 -18.89 41.77 -7.67
N ASP A 48 -19.80 40.89 -7.27
CA ASP A 48 -19.53 39.89 -6.22
C ASP A 48 -18.35 39.01 -6.61
N PHE A 49 -18.32 38.50 -7.85
CA PHE A 49 -17.19 37.72 -8.35
C PHE A 49 -15.87 38.52 -8.38
N LEU A 50 -15.90 39.78 -8.83
CA LEU A 50 -14.71 40.66 -8.81
C LEU A 50 -14.19 40.89 -7.39
N PHE A 51 -15.06 41.17 -6.43
CA PHE A 51 -14.67 41.36 -5.03
C PHE A 51 -14.15 40.05 -4.42
N ALA A 52 -14.76 38.91 -4.75
CA ALA A 52 -14.27 37.59 -4.34
C ALA A 52 -12.84 37.33 -4.87
N LYS A 53 -12.58 37.60 -6.16
CA LYS A 53 -11.22 37.51 -6.74
C LYS A 53 -10.22 38.42 -6.03
N GLY A 54 -10.61 39.67 -5.74
CA GLY A 54 -9.76 40.63 -5.03
C GLY A 54 -9.43 40.17 -3.59
N ARG A 55 -10.42 39.66 -2.85
CA ARG A 55 -10.22 39.10 -1.52
C ARG A 55 -9.33 37.86 -1.56
N TYR A 56 -9.55 36.97 -2.52
CA TYR A 56 -8.74 35.77 -2.68
C TYR A 56 -7.29 36.10 -3.03
N SER A 57 -7.07 37.01 -3.99
CA SER A 57 -5.75 37.57 -4.30
C SER A 57 -5.04 38.06 -3.04
N LYS A 58 -5.73 38.81 -2.17
CA LYS A 58 -5.13 39.28 -0.92
C LYS A 58 -4.81 38.14 0.06
N SER A 59 -5.64 37.10 0.13
CA SER A 59 -5.43 35.97 1.05
C SER A 59 -4.22 35.10 0.70
N ILE A 60 -3.82 35.06 -0.57
CA ILE A 60 -2.70 34.25 -1.06
C ILE A 60 -1.45 35.08 -1.38
N ASP A 61 -1.45 36.39 -1.08
CA ASP A 61 -0.42 37.33 -1.55
C ASP A 61 -0.25 37.32 -3.09
N GLY A 62 -1.36 37.14 -3.79
CA GLY A 62 -1.43 37.00 -5.25
C GLY A 62 -1.17 38.33 -5.97
N ARG A 63 -0.52 38.23 -7.13
CA ARG A 63 -0.15 39.35 -8.00
C ARG A 63 -0.65 39.13 -9.43
N SER A 64 -0.78 40.22 -10.19
CA SER A 64 -0.96 40.16 -11.63
C SER A 64 0.33 39.70 -12.32
N VAL A 65 0.19 39.10 -13.49
CA VAL A 65 1.28 38.53 -14.28
C VAL A 65 1.18 38.96 -15.74
N SER A 66 2.29 38.89 -16.47
CA SER A 66 2.29 39.08 -17.92
C SER A 66 1.95 37.76 -18.63
N PHE A 67 1.36 37.88 -19.83
CA PHE A 67 1.05 36.74 -20.69
C PHE A 67 1.78 36.82 -22.02
N ASN A 68 2.11 35.66 -22.58
CA ASN A 68 2.59 35.51 -23.95
C ASN A 68 1.90 34.36 -24.69
N SER A 69 2.08 34.33 -26.00
CA SER A 69 1.63 33.27 -26.92
C SER A 69 2.77 32.41 -27.45
N LYS A 70 3.94 32.43 -26.78
CA LYS A 70 5.18 31.75 -27.21
C LYS A 70 5.46 30.47 -26.43
N SER A 71 4.50 29.98 -25.65
CA SER A 71 4.67 28.83 -24.75
C SER A 71 5.80 29.03 -23.72
N TYR A 72 6.14 30.29 -23.41
CA TYR A 72 7.15 30.66 -22.44
C TYR A 72 6.54 30.84 -21.04
N ILE A 73 7.11 30.14 -20.05
CA ILE A 73 6.71 30.21 -18.64
C ILE A 73 7.95 30.65 -17.84
N ASP A 74 7.80 31.66 -17.00
CA ASP A 74 8.79 32.13 -16.03
C ASP A 74 8.09 32.45 -14.71
N ILE A 75 8.09 31.47 -13.80
CA ILE A 75 7.52 31.57 -12.47
C ILE A 75 8.65 31.91 -11.51
N LYS A 76 8.54 33.05 -10.85
CA LYS A 76 9.48 33.49 -9.81
C LYS A 76 8.83 33.34 -8.45
N GLN A 77 9.46 32.56 -7.58
CA GLN A 77 9.04 32.32 -6.20
C GLN A 77 7.55 31.94 -6.07
N GLY A 78 7.05 31.12 -7.00
CA GLY A 78 5.66 30.71 -7.04
C GLY A 78 5.33 29.74 -5.91
N LYS A 79 4.20 29.97 -5.24
CA LYS A 79 3.75 29.14 -4.11
C LYS A 79 2.51 28.35 -4.47
N HIS A 80 2.40 27.13 -3.99
CA HIS A 80 1.16 26.36 -4.12
C HIS A 80 0.04 27.00 -3.27
N PRO A 81 -1.05 27.52 -3.86
CA PRO A 81 -2.06 28.28 -3.13
C PRO A 81 -2.71 27.51 -1.96
N LEU A 82 -2.94 26.20 -2.13
CA LEU A 82 -3.55 25.35 -1.09
C LEU A 82 -2.61 24.99 0.08
N LEU A 83 -1.30 25.21 -0.04
CA LEU A 83 -0.35 24.97 1.05
C LEU A 83 -0.18 26.19 1.97
N GLY A 84 -0.76 27.33 1.59
CA GLY A 84 -0.75 28.56 2.37
C GLY A 84 0.65 29.11 2.63
N ARG A 85 0.86 29.74 3.79
CA ARG A 85 2.10 30.46 4.13
C ARG A 85 3.32 29.56 4.29
N ASN A 86 3.12 28.28 4.57
CA ASN A 86 4.19 27.30 4.74
C ASN A 86 4.69 26.72 3.40
N ALA A 87 4.06 27.09 2.29
CA ALA A 87 4.49 26.69 0.96
C ALA A 87 5.91 27.21 0.68
N VAL A 88 6.83 26.29 0.41
CA VAL A 88 8.16 26.64 -0.08
C VAL A 88 7.99 27.16 -1.52
N PRO A 89 8.47 28.37 -1.83
CA PRO A 89 8.37 28.93 -3.18
C PRO A 89 9.27 28.15 -4.15
N LEU A 90 8.84 28.04 -5.41
CA LEU A 90 9.62 27.46 -6.49
C LEU A 90 9.88 28.48 -7.59
N ASP A 91 11.05 28.37 -8.22
CA ASP A 91 11.37 29.05 -9.47
C ASP A 91 11.26 28.02 -10.61
N PHE A 92 10.57 28.38 -11.70
CA PHE A 92 10.36 27.49 -12.84
C PHE A 92 10.41 28.27 -14.14
N THR A 93 11.19 27.79 -15.10
CA THR A 93 11.30 28.39 -16.43
C THR A 93 11.17 27.32 -17.51
N SER A 94 10.51 27.61 -18.62
CA SER A 94 10.38 26.76 -19.81
C SER A 94 9.98 27.59 -21.04
N GLY A 95 10.27 27.12 -22.25
CA GLY A 95 9.86 27.72 -23.52
C GLY A 95 10.87 28.66 -24.18
N ASP A 96 12.07 28.81 -23.60
CA ASP A 96 13.22 29.48 -24.26
C ASP A 96 14.11 28.42 -24.94
N LYS A 97 15.21 28.01 -24.30
CA LYS A 97 16.15 27.00 -24.84
C LYS A 97 15.62 25.56 -24.81
N TYR A 98 14.60 25.32 -24.01
CA TYR A 98 14.02 24.01 -23.77
C TYR A 98 12.53 24.18 -23.51
N ARG A 99 11.73 23.21 -23.95
CA ARG A 99 10.28 23.16 -23.67
C ARG A 99 9.89 21.92 -22.88
N ALA A 100 10.82 20.99 -22.67
CA ALA A 100 10.62 19.79 -21.87
C ALA A 100 11.49 19.81 -20.61
N VAL A 101 10.85 19.77 -19.45
CA VAL A 101 11.52 19.72 -18.14
C VAL A 101 11.22 18.38 -17.49
N VAL A 102 12.28 17.62 -17.17
CA VAL A 102 12.17 16.33 -16.49
C VAL A 102 12.70 16.46 -15.07
N ILE A 103 11.80 16.40 -14.08
CA ILE A 103 12.13 16.52 -12.66
C ILE A 103 12.42 15.15 -12.06
N THR A 104 13.57 15.06 -11.40
CA THR A 104 14.03 13.84 -10.74
C THR A 104 14.30 14.05 -9.26
N GLY A 105 14.39 12.96 -8.50
CA GLY A 105 14.65 12.98 -7.06
C GLY A 105 13.76 12.00 -6.31
N PRO A 106 13.93 11.87 -4.97
CA PRO A 106 13.13 10.96 -4.16
C PRO A 106 11.64 11.35 -4.19
N ASN A 107 10.73 10.38 -4.02
CA ASN A 107 9.28 10.62 -4.03
C ASN A 107 8.82 11.56 -2.91
N THR A 108 9.50 11.56 -1.78
CA THR A 108 9.28 12.50 -0.67
C THR A 108 9.78 13.92 -0.96
N GLY A 109 10.44 14.18 -2.09
CA GLY A 109 11.03 15.46 -2.48
C GLY A 109 10.06 16.56 -2.89
N GLY A 110 8.77 16.24 -3.08
CA GLY A 110 7.75 17.20 -3.52
C GLY A 110 7.66 17.41 -5.04
N LYS A 111 8.09 16.43 -5.85
CA LYS A 111 8.01 16.49 -7.32
C LYS A 111 6.57 16.73 -7.80
N THR A 112 5.63 15.92 -7.33
CA THR A 112 4.19 16.05 -7.64
C THR A 112 3.64 17.43 -7.24
N VAL A 113 4.08 17.97 -6.10
CA VAL A 113 3.66 19.31 -5.64
C VAL A 113 4.20 20.39 -6.58
N ALA A 114 5.44 20.26 -7.06
CA ALA A 114 5.99 21.19 -8.05
C ALA A 114 5.18 21.16 -9.36
N LEU A 115 4.86 19.96 -9.86
CA LEU A 115 3.99 19.78 -11.04
C LEU A 115 2.62 20.45 -10.87
N LYS A 116 1.93 20.11 -9.76
CA LYS A 116 0.64 20.69 -9.42
C LYS A 116 0.71 22.21 -9.28
N THR A 117 1.80 22.75 -8.72
CA THR A 117 2.00 24.19 -8.59
C THR A 117 2.09 24.86 -9.97
N VAL A 118 2.96 24.39 -10.86
CA VAL A 118 3.11 24.99 -12.20
C VAL A 118 1.79 24.92 -12.98
N GLY A 119 1.14 23.76 -13.02
CA GLY A 119 -0.14 23.59 -13.72
C GLY A 119 -1.26 24.45 -13.15
N LEU A 120 -1.45 24.43 -11.83
CA LEU A 120 -2.48 25.20 -11.15
C LEU A 120 -2.28 26.71 -11.31
N LEU A 121 -1.05 27.20 -11.15
CA LEU A 121 -0.76 28.63 -11.33
C LEU A 121 -1.02 29.07 -12.77
N THR A 122 -0.68 28.24 -13.76
CA THR A 122 -0.96 28.51 -15.18
C THR A 122 -2.47 28.61 -15.43
N MET A 123 -3.26 27.64 -14.95
CA MET A 123 -4.72 27.67 -15.06
C MET A 123 -5.37 28.87 -14.35
N MET A 124 -4.90 29.19 -13.15
CA MET A 124 -5.40 30.32 -12.38
C MET A 124 -5.14 31.63 -13.12
N ALA A 125 -3.92 31.81 -13.62
CA ALA A 125 -3.53 32.99 -14.38
C ALA A 125 -4.42 33.13 -15.63
N GLN A 126 -4.56 32.08 -16.45
CA GLN A 126 -5.40 32.14 -17.67
C GLN A 126 -6.88 32.36 -17.37
N SER A 127 -7.35 32.01 -16.16
CA SER A 127 -8.73 32.26 -15.70
C SER A 127 -8.95 33.69 -15.18
N GLY A 128 -7.96 34.57 -15.28
CA GLY A 128 -8.05 35.95 -14.81
C GLY A 128 -7.99 36.08 -13.28
N LEU A 129 -7.34 35.12 -12.60
CA LEU A 129 -7.00 35.21 -11.18
C LEU A 129 -5.56 35.70 -11.01
N HIS A 130 -5.32 36.47 -9.96
CA HIS A 130 -3.96 36.73 -9.49
C HIS A 130 -3.36 35.46 -8.87
N VAL A 131 -2.04 35.33 -8.98
CA VAL A 131 -1.29 34.14 -8.55
C VAL A 131 -0.19 34.50 -7.54
N PRO A 132 0.11 33.63 -6.55
CA PRO A 132 1.09 33.89 -5.48
C PRO A 132 2.53 33.71 -5.98
N VAL A 133 2.99 34.69 -6.75
CA VAL A 133 4.32 34.74 -7.39
C VAL A 133 4.98 36.10 -7.14
N GLU A 134 6.28 36.19 -7.41
CA GLU A 134 7.00 37.46 -7.42
C GLU A 134 6.74 38.28 -8.69
N GLN A 135 7.07 39.59 -8.62
CA GLN A 135 6.90 40.51 -9.75
C GLN A 135 7.68 40.04 -10.99
N ASN A 136 7.16 40.36 -12.17
CA ASN A 136 7.73 39.97 -13.47
C ASN A 136 7.74 38.45 -13.71
N SER A 137 6.85 37.71 -13.05
CA SER A 137 6.51 36.35 -13.50
C SER A 137 5.65 36.43 -14.76
N GLU A 138 5.88 35.51 -15.68
CA GLU A 138 5.27 35.47 -17.00
C GLU A 138 4.71 34.07 -17.28
N PHE A 139 3.50 34.01 -17.83
CA PHE A 139 2.83 32.76 -18.15
C PHE A 139 2.46 32.72 -19.64
N ALA A 140 2.53 31.54 -20.23
CA ALA A 140 1.97 31.31 -21.54
C ALA A 140 0.47 30.97 -21.46
N VAL A 141 -0.27 31.37 -22.48
CA VAL A 141 -1.64 30.89 -22.70
C VAL A 141 -1.59 29.61 -23.52
N PHE A 142 -2.14 28.53 -22.96
CA PHE A 142 -2.26 27.23 -23.63
C PHE A 142 -3.72 27.00 -24.03
N ALA A 143 -3.93 26.31 -25.15
CA ALA A 143 -5.25 25.84 -25.55
C ALA A 143 -5.70 24.71 -24.61
N ASP A 144 -4.79 23.78 -24.35
CA ASP A 144 -5.02 22.61 -23.50
C ASP A 144 -3.92 22.45 -22.44
N ILE A 145 -4.34 22.08 -21.23
CA ILE A 145 -3.44 21.65 -20.15
C ILE A 145 -3.79 20.20 -19.85
N LEU A 146 -2.98 19.27 -20.35
CA LEU A 146 -3.22 17.84 -20.28
C LEU A 146 -2.39 17.22 -19.16
N VAL A 147 -3.03 16.44 -18.29
CA VAL A 147 -2.44 16.03 -17.03
C VAL A 147 -2.59 14.52 -16.81
N ASP A 148 -1.49 13.86 -16.50
CA ASP A 148 -1.45 12.51 -15.93
C ASP A 148 -0.75 12.57 -14.57
N ILE A 149 -1.54 12.81 -13.51
CA ILE A 149 -1.07 12.82 -12.12
C ILE A 149 -2.03 11.93 -11.33
N GLY A 150 -1.57 10.76 -10.90
CA GLY A 150 -2.36 9.79 -10.14
C GLY A 150 -1.85 9.58 -8.72
N ASP A 151 -2.75 9.39 -7.76
CA ASP A 151 -2.40 8.88 -6.43
C ASP A 151 -2.24 7.35 -6.50
N GLY A 152 -1.02 6.90 -6.79
CA GLY A 152 -0.65 5.48 -6.87
C GLY A 152 -0.64 4.73 -5.53
N GLN A 153 -1.55 5.03 -4.58
CA GLN A 153 -1.57 4.40 -3.24
C GLN A 153 -2.81 3.53 -2.96
N SER A 154 -3.57 3.16 -3.98
CA SER A 154 -4.60 2.12 -3.83
C SER A 154 -3.99 0.72 -4.07
N ILE A 155 -3.88 -0.06 -2.99
CA ILE A 155 -3.38 -1.45 -2.99
C ILE A 155 -4.29 -2.40 -3.82
N GLU A 156 -5.51 -1.98 -4.18
CA GLU A 156 -6.54 -2.85 -4.77
C GLU A 156 -6.45 -3.05 -6.30
N GLN A 157 -5.49 -2.43 -7.00
CA GLN A 157 -5.60 -2.27 -8.46
C GLN A 157 -4.28 -2.38 -9.27
N ASN A 158 -3.43 -3.36 -8.98
CA ASN A 158 -2.10 -3.49 -9.62
C ASN A 158 -2.07 -3.69 -11.16
N LEU A 159 -3.18 -4.04 -11.84
CA LEU A 159 -3.26 -4.12 -13.32
C LEU A 159 -4.05 -2.97 -13.95
N SER A 160 -5.02 -2.43 -13.21
CA SER A 160 -5.87 -1.34 -13.69
C SER A 160 -5.20 0.02 -13.56
N THR A 161 -4.24 0.21 -12.65
CA THR A 161 -3.50 1.49 -12.52
C THR A 161 -2.58 1.73 -13.72
N PHE A 162 -1.69 0.78 -14.08
CA PHE A 162 -0.82 0.92 -15.25
C PHE A 162 -1.62 1.07 -16.56
N SER A 163 -2.63 0.21 -16.76
CA SER A 163 -3.48 0.29 -17.95
C SER A 163 -4.25 1.62 -18.03
N SER A 164 -4.66 2.19 -16.90
CA SER A 164 -5.31 3.51 -16.85
C SER A 164 -4.33 4.63 -17.19
N HIS A 165 -3.10 4.60 -16.66
CA HIS A 165 -2.05 5.55 -17.02
C HIS A 165 -1.75 5.49 -18.51
N ILE A 166 -1.56 4.30 -19.08
CA ILE A 166 -1.30 4.14 -20.52
C ILE A 166 -2.48 4.66 -21.36
N LYS A 167 -3.73 4.37 -20.99
CA LYS A 167 -4.90 4.92 -21.69
C LYS A 167 -4.92 6.46 -21.64
N ASN A 168 -4.59 7.04 -20.49
CA ASN A 168 -4.52 8.50 -20.36
C ASN A 168 -3.38 9.07 -21.21
N VAL A 169 -2.19 8.49 -21.17
CA VAL A 169 -1.05 8.88 -22.02
C VAL A 169 -1.38 8.78 -23.50
N ILE A 170 -2.10 7.73 -23.94
CA ILE A 170 -2.58 7.62 -25.33
C ILE A 170 -3.51 8.78 -25.68
N ASN A 171 -4.44 9.15 -24.80
CA ASN A 171 -5.31 10.31 -25.03
C ASN A 171 -4.51 11.62 -25.09
N ILE A 172 -3.54 11.80 -24.19
CA ILE A 172 -2.64 12.97 -24.18
C ILE A 172 -1.89 13.05 -25.50
N LEU A 173 -1.29 11.94 -25.96
CA LEU A 173 -0.60 11.88 -27.25
C LEU A 173 -1.53 12.23 -28.41
N ASN A 174 -2.78 11.80 -28.40
CA ASN A 174 -3.73 12.09 -29.48
C ASN A 174 -4.13 13.57 -29.54
N CYS A 175 -4.23 14.25 -28.40
CA CYS A 175 -4.66 15.65 -28.33
C CYS A 175 -3.50 16.66 -28.37
N ALA A 176 -2.30 16.28 -27.90
CA ALA A 176 -1.21 17.22 -27.72
C ALA A 176 -0.69 17.81 -29.04
N ASP A 177 -0.44 19.12 -29.00
CA ASP A 177 0.11 19.94 -30.08
C ASP A 177 1.03 21.06 -29.54
N ASN A 178 1.42 22.00 -30.40
CA ASN A 178 2.28 23.13 -30.05
C ASN A 178 1.62 24.22 -29.18
N HIS A 179 0.34 24.09 -28.87
CA HIS A 179 -0.44 24.94 -27.97
C HIS A 179 -0.82 24.24 -26.66
N THR A 180 -0.22 23.07 -26.39
CA THR A 180 -0.52 22.23 -25.24
C THR A 180 0.59 22.28 -24.17
N LEU A 181 0.20 22.38 -22.90
CA LEU A 181 1.05 22.08 -21.75
C LEU A 181 0.72 20.66 -21.25
N VAL A 182 1.71 19.77 -21.26
CA VAL A 182 1.57 18.38 -20.81
C VAL A 182 2.29 18.21 -19.48
N ILE A 183 1.59 17.69 -18.48
CA ILE A 183 2.10 17.45 -17.13
C ILE A 183 1.95 15.96 -16.79
N VAL A 184 3.06 15.26 -16.57
CA VAL A 184 3.05 13.80 -16.32
C VAL A 184 3.86 13.46 -15.07
N ASP A 185 3.25 12.78 -14.12
CA ASP A 185 3.93 12.29 -12.91
C ASP A 185 4.34 10.83 -13.08
N GLU A 186 5.57 10.50 -12.69
CA GLU A 186 6.15 9.15 -12.71
C GLU A 186 5.94 8.38 -14.02
N ILE A 187 6.29 9.02 -15.14
CA ILE A 187 6.13 8.44 -16.47
C ILE A 187 6.86 7.09 -16.59
N GLY A 188 6.17 6.08 -17.12
CA GLY A 188 6.70 4.73 -17.32
C GLY A 188 6.69 3.83 -16.08
N SER A 189 6.16 4.29 -14.95
CA SER A 189 6.04 3.49 -13.72
C SER A 189 4.99 2.38 -13.82
N GLY A 190 5.08 1.35 -12.96
CA GLY A 190 4.04 0.32 -12.81
C GLY A 190 4.18 -0.91 -13.72
N THR A 191 5.29 -1.05 -14.44
CA THR A 191 5.65 -2.22 -15.26
C THR A 191 7.12 -2.62 -15.08
N ASP A 192 7.63 -3.54 -15.90
CA ASP A 192 9.05 -3.85 -15.99
C ASP A 192 9.87 -2.55 -16.21
N PRO A 193 10.94 -2.30 -15.42
CA PRO A 193 11.70 -1.06 -15.52
C PRO A 193 12.29 -0.76 -16.90
N GLU A 194 12.74 -1.77 -17.65
CA GLU A 194 13.33 -1.56 -18.98
C GLU A 194 12.26 -1.19 -20.00
N GLU A 195 11.13 -1.89 -19.98
CA GLU A 195 9.99 -1.59 -20.84
C GLU A 195 9.38 -0.22 -20.51
N GLY A 196 9.18 0.07 -19.22
CA GLY A 196 8.62 1.33 -18.73
C GLY A 196 9.48 2.54 -19.12
N MET A 197 10.80 2.40 -19.00
CA MET A 197 11.77 3.39 -19.47
C MET A 197 11.67 3.61 -20.99
N GLY A 198 11.64 2.55 -21.79
CA GLY A 198 11.55 2.65 -23.25
C GLY A 198 10.27 3.36 -23.70
N ILE A 199 9.14 3.02 -23.09
CA ILE A 199 7.85 3.68 -23.34
C ILE A 199 7.91 5.15 -22.94
N ALA A 200 8.44 5.46 -21.75
CA ALA A 200 8.52 6.83 -21.27
C ALA A 200 9.34 7.74 -22.20
N ILE A 201 10.50 7.27 -22.65
CA ILE A 201 11.35 8.01 -23.60
C ILE A 201 10.59 8.25 -24.91
N ALA A 202 10.01 7.19 -25.50
CA ALA A 202 9.27 7.31 -26.76
C ALA A 202 8.07 8.28 -26.64
N VAL A 203 7.36 8.27 -25.52
CA VAL A 203 6.25 9.20 -25.26
C VAL A 203 6.78 10.65 -25.16
N LEU A 204 7.85 10.88 -24.41
CA LEU A 204 8.45 12.22 -24.26
C LEU A 204 8.93 12.77 -25.60
N GLU A 205 9.60 11.96 -26.42
CA GLU A 205 10.03 12.32 -27.77
C GLU A 205 8.83 12.70 -28.64
N GLN A 206 7.78 11.87 -28.68
CA GLN A 206 6.59 12.13 -29.49
C GLN A 206 5.84 13.40 -29.07
N LEU A 207 5.70 13.65 -27.76
CA LEU A 207 5.10 14.89 -27.27
C LEU A 207 5.95 16.10 -27.64
N TYR A 208 7.28 15.96 -27.55
CA TYR A 208 8.19 17.02 -27.90
C TYR A 208 8.14 17.34 -29.40
N ASP A 209 8.12 16.33 -30.26
CA ASP A 209 8.03 16.48 -31.72
C ASP A 209 6.72 17.16 -32.16
N LYS A 210 5.62 16.91 -31.44
CA LYS A 210 4.34 17.62 -31.62
C LYS A 210 4.38 19.09 -31.22
N GLY A 211 5.46 19.53 -30.56
CA GLY A 211 5.67 20.91 -30.18
C GLY A 211 5.19 21.27 -28.77
N ALA A 212 4.69 20.30 -27.99
CA ALA A 212 4.11 20.55 -26.68
C ALA A 212 5.16 21.03 -25.66
N ALA A 213 4.71 21.87 -24.72
CA ALA A 213 5.48 22.15 -23.51
C ALA A 213 5.28 20.97 -22.54
N ILE A 214 6.36 20.42 -22.00
CA ILE A 214 6.33 19.19 -21.19
C ILE A 214 6.93 19.45 -19.82
N LEU A 215 6.21 19.04 -18.78
CA LEU A 215 6.69 18.97 -17.42
C LEU A 215 6.45 17.55 -16.89
N ALA A 216 7.51 16.77 -16.78
CA ALA A 216 7.43 15.38 -16.38
C ALA A 216 8.21 15.10 -15.08
N THR A 217 7.82 14.08 -14.32
CA THR A 217 8.68 13.50 -13.28
C THR A 217 9.04 12.06 -13.59
N THR A 218 10.17 11.61 -13.06
CA THR A 218 10.58 10.22 -13.15
C THR A 218 11.46 9.80 -11.98
N HIS A 219 11.48 8.49 -11.74
CA HIS A 219 12.41 7.82 -10.83
C HIS A 219 13.50 7.04 -11.59
N TYR A 220 13.40 6.90 -12.92
CA TYR A 220 14.39 6.24 -13.76
C TYR A 220 15.61 7.14 -13.95
N SER A 221 16.81 6.58 -13.82
CA SER A 221 18.06 7.36 -13.93
C SER A 221 18.45 7.58 -15.38
N GLU A 222 18.08 6.65 -16.24
CA GLU A 222 18.33 6.63 -17.68
C GLU A 222 17.59 7.76 -18.39
N ILE A 223 16.40 8.12 -17.90
CA ILE A 223 15.67 9.29 -18.41
C ILE A 223 16.41 10.60 -18.07
N LYS A 224 17.21 10.64 -16.99
CA LYS A 224 18.10 11.78 -16.70
C LYS A 224 19.17 11.93 -17.76
N ASP A 225 19.77 10.81 -18.17
CA ASP A 225 20.79 10.80 -19.22
C ASP A 225 20.18 11.17 -20.58
N PHE A 226 18.99 10.65 -20.88
CA PHE A 226 18.21 11.08 -22.04
C PHE A 226 17.98 12.60 -22.05
N ALA A 227 17.39 13.16 -21.00
CA ALA A 227 17.09 14.59 -20.92
C ALA A 227 18.33 15.49 -20.91
N ARG A 228 19.50 14.96 -20.54
CA ARG A 228 20.78 15.66 -20.64
C ARG A 228 21.33 15.73 -22.07
N ASN A 229 21.11 14.67 -22.84
CA ASN A 229 21.70 14.49 -24.16
C ASN A 229 20.76 14.89 -25.31
N HIS A 230 19.47 15.05 -25.04
CA HIS A 230 18.46 15.41 -26.03
C HIS A 230 18.25 16.94 -26.10
N GLU A 231 18.29 17.51 -27.30
CA GLU A 231 18.03 18.93 -27.52
C GLU A 231 16.59 19.29 -27.11
N GLY A 232 16.44 20.45 -26.45
CA GLY A 232 15.15 20.96 -26.00
C GLY A 232 14.59 20.33 -24.71
N PHE A 233 15.33 19.39 -24.13
CA PHE A 233 15.08 18.84 -22.81
C PHE A 233 16.03 19.44 -21.77
N ILE A 234 15.57 19.51 -20.52
CA ILE A 234 16.41 19.85 -19.39
C ILE A 234 16.03 19.03 -18.16
N ASN A 235 17.05 18.68 -17.38
CA ASN A 235 16.85 18.05 -16.08
C ASN A 235 16.49 19.09 -15.02
N GLY A 236 15.55 18.72 -14.15
CA GLY A 236 15.26 19.37 -12.88
C GLY A 236 15.46 18.41 -11.71
N SER A 237 15.67 18.96 -10.52
CA SER A 237 15.78 18.17 -9.30
C SER A 237 15.17 18.87 -8.09
N MET A 238 14.62 18.10 -7.16
CA MET A 238 14.19 18.61 -5.86
C MET A 238 15.34 18.52 -4.85
N GLU A 239 15.63 19.62 -4.15
CA GLU A 239 16.64 19.62 -3.09
C GLU A 239 16.21 18.75 -1.89
N PHE A 240 17.18 17.98 -1.39
CA PHE A 240 17.00 17.08 -0.27
C PHE A 240 18.17 17.24 0.70
N ASP A 241 17.87 17.46 1.98
CA ASP A 241 18.88 17.56 3.01
C ASP A 241 19.22 16.17 3.56
N ILE A 242 20.39 15.67 3.20
CA ILE A 242 20.92 14.38 3.64
C ILE A 242 21.13 14.35 5.18
N ASN A 243 21.48 15.49 5.79
CA ASN A 243 21.76 15.58 7.23
C ASN A 243 20.49 15.57 8.09
N THR A 244 19.34 15.97 7.55
CA THR A 244 18.05 15.89 8.27
C THR A 244 17.13 14.80 7.72
N LEU A 245 17.41 14.25 6.54
CA LEU A 245 16.50 13.40 5.73
C LEU A 245 15.20 14.11 5.36
N LYS A 246 15.18 15.44 5.35
CA LYS A 246 13.99 16.21 5.02
C LYS A 246 14.08 16.78 3.61
N PRO A 247 12.97 16.74 2.84
CA PRO A 247 12.89 17.48 1.60
C PRO A 247 12.97 18.98 1.89
N LEU A 248 13.74 19.71 1.08
CA LEU A 248 13.79 21.18 1.12
C LEU A 248 12.72 21.82 0.22
N TYR A 249 12.04 20.99 -0.59
CA TYR A 249 10.99 21.39 -1.53
C TYR A 249 11.39 22.48 -2.53
N LYS A 250 12.70 22.66 -2.73
CA LYS A 250 13.25 23.64 -3.66
C LYS A 250 13.57 22.96 -5.00
N LEU A 251 13.02 23.48 -6.07
CA LEU A 251 13.26 23.03 -7.44
C LEU A 251 14.54 23.67 -7.98
N ASN A 252 15.45 22.86 -8.51
CA ASN A 252 16.65 23.29 -9.23
C ASN A 252 16.58 22.82 -10.68
N ILE A 253 16.41 23.76 -11.60
CA ILE A 253 16.47 23.51 -13.05
C ILE A 253 17.94 23.47 -13.51
N GLY A 254 18.24 22.59 -14.46
CA GLY A 254 19.58 22.36 -15.01
C GLY A 254 20.44 21.35 -14.25
N LYS A 255 19.94 20.80 -13.14
CA LYS A 255 20.65 19.78 -12.36
C LYS A 255 19.79 18.52 -12.23
N ALA A 256 20.38 17.38 -12.58
CA ALA A 256 19.79 16.08 -12.27
C ALA A 256 19.95 15.76 -10.78
N GLY A 257 18.94 15.14 -10.18
CA GLY A 257 18.99 14.74 -8.77
C GLY A 257 19.75 13.42 -8.60
N GLU A 258 20.57 13.32 -7.56
CA GLU A 258 21.20 12.06 -7.17
C GLU A 258 20.22 11.17 -6.39
N SER A 259 20.31 9.85 -6.60
CA SER A 259 19.57 8.88 -5.81
C SER A 259 20.22 8.72 -4.43
N ASN A 260 19.61 9.29 -3.40
CA ASN A 260 20.13 9.28 -2.04
C ASN A 260 19.75 8.03 -1.22
N ALA A 261 19.18 7.00 -1.86
CA ALA A 261 18.64 5.82 -1.17
C ALA A 261 19.66 5.15 -0.23
N PHE A 262 20.90 5.00 -0.68
CA PHE A 262 21.98 4.39 0.12
C PHE A 262 22.40 5.26 1.32
N LEU A 263 22.46 6.58 1.15
CA LEU A 263 22.74 7.50 2.25
C LEU A 263 21.59 7.51 3.27
N ILE A 264 20.35 7.44 2.79
CA ILE A 264 19.16 7.33 3.64
C ILE A 264 19.20 6.03 4.45
N ALA A 265 19.41 4.89 3.79
CA ALA A 265 19.47 3.58 4.43
C ALA A 265 20.62 3.49 5.46
N LEU A 266 21.80 4.01 5.12
CA LEU A 266 22.94 4.10 6.05
C LEU A 266 22.58 4.95 7.27
N LYS A 267 21.86 6.06 7.09
CA LYS A 267 21.44 6.93 8.19
C LYS A 267 20.34 6.31 9.07
N LEU A 268 19.49 5.49 8.47
CA LEU A 268 18.48 4.70 9.20
C LEU A 268 19.10 3.52 9.96
N GLY A 269 20.42 3.32 9.90
CA GLY A 269 21.15 2.32 10.67
C GLY A 269 21.44 1.03 9.90
N MET A 270 21.25 1.00 8.57
CA MET A 270 21.67 -0.16 7.77
C MET A 270 23.20 -0.31 7.83
N ASN A 271 23.68 -1.54 8.01
CA ASN A 271 25.11 -1.82 8.12
C ASN A 271 25.86 -1.35 6.86
N ARG A 272 26.97 -0.62 7.06
CA ARG A 272 27.78 -0.06 5.99
C ARG A 272 28.21 -1.10 4.95
N ASN A 273 28.62 -2.30 5.36
CA ASN A 273 29.07 -3.33 4.43
C ASN A 273 27.93 -3.78 3.49
N ILE A 274 26.68 -3.75 3.97
CA ILE A 274 25.50 -4.03 3.13
C ILE A 274 25.30 -2.92 2.11
N ILE A 275 25.44 -1.66 2.53
CA ILE A 275 25.32 -0.50 1.63
C ILE A 275 26.42 -0.49 0.56
N GLU A 276 27.67 -0.74 0.95
CA GLU A 276 28.80 -0.84 0.01
C GLU A 276 28.59 -1.99 -0.98
N ARG A 277 28.10 -3.14 -0.50
CA ARG A 277 27.75 -4.26 -1.38
C ARG A 277 26.58 -3.94 -2.31
N ALA A 278 25.53 -3.29 -1.82
CA ALA A 278 24.40 -2.86 -2.64
C ALA A 278 24.83 -1.88 -3.72
N HIS A 279 25.73 -0.94 -3.38
CA HIS A 279 26.32 -0.02 -4.34
C HIS A 279 27.09 -0.75 -5.45
N GLU A 280 27.95 -1.71 -5.08
CA GLU A 280 28.69 -2.53 -6.04
C GLU A 280 27.76 -3.34 -6.95
N VAL A 281 26.64 -3.83 -6.43
CA VAL A 281 25.65 -4.55 -7.24
C VAL A 281 24.95 -3.62 -8.22
N THR A 282 24.53 -2.42 -7.78
CA THR A 282 23.75 -1.48 -8.61
C THR A 282 24.61 -0.77 -9.66
N TYR A 283 25.74 -0.18 -9.24
CA TYR A 283 26.56 0.69 -10.09
C TYR A 283 27.79 -0.03 -10.66
N LYS A 284 28.04 -1.29 -10.27
CA LYS A 284 29.22 -2.06 -10.67
C LYS A 284 30.54 -1.38 -10.29
N GLU A 285 30.51 -0.49 -9.28
CA GLU A 285 31.66 0.24 -8.74
C GLU A 285 31.77 0.09 -7.22
N LYS A 286 32.99 0.20 -6.68
CA LYS A 286 33.20 0.24 -5.24
C LYS A 286 33.23 1.69 -4.77
N LYS A 287 32.37 2.02 -3.81
CA LYS A 287 32.30 3.33 -3.18
C LYS A 287 32.44 3.19 -1.67
N ASP A 288 33.37 3.93 -1.08
CA ASP A 288 33.55 3.98 0.37
C ASP A 288 32.58 4.98 1.00
N TYR A 289 31.77 4.51 1.94
CA TYR A 289 30.81 5.32 2.69
C TYR A 289 31.31 5.67 4.10
N SER A 290 32.59 5.44 4.42
CA SER A 290 33.21 5.67 5.73
C SER A 290 33.16 7.13 6.21
N GLN A 291 33.15 8.07 5.26
CA GLN A 291 33.07 9.51 5.51
C GLN A 291 31.72 9.97 6.09
N TYR A 292 30.65 9.18 5.92
CA TYR A 292 29.34 9.51 6.46
C TYR A 292 29.18 8.89 7.86
N LYS A 293 29.34 9.71 8.90
CA LYS A 293 29.10 9.36 10.30
C LYS A 293 27.92 10.17 10.82
N TRP A 294 26.84 9.50 11.18
CA TRP A 294 25.69 10.10 11.84
C TRP A 294 25.58 9.54 13.26
N GLU A 295 25.22 10.39 14.23
CA GLU A 295 25.01 9.94 15.62
C GLU A 295 23.84 8.94 15.67
N ASP A 296 24.07 7.79 16.30
CA ASP A 296 23.07 6.75 16.57
C ASP A 296 21.95 7.27 17.49
N LYS A 297 20.99 8.00 16.93
CA LYS A 297 19.79 8.46 17.65
C LYS A 297 18.58 7.55 17.49
N LEU A 298 18.64 6.52 16.63
CA LEU A 298 17.58 5.54 16.48
C LEU A 298 17.69 4.43 17.54
N LYS A 299 17.42 4.79 18.80
CA LYS A 299 17.41 3.85 19.94
C LYS A 299 16.12 3.03 20.06
N GLU A 300 15.13 3.24 19.18
CA GLU A 300 13.76 2.75 19.42
C GLU A 300 13.53 1.25 19.17
N ASN A 301 14.42 0.55 18.44
CA ASN A 301 14.20 -0.88 18.11
C ASN A 301 15.05 -1.89 18.90
N TYR A 302 15.77 -1.47 19.95
CA TYR A 302 16.60 -2.41 20.71
C TYR A 302 15.77 -3.45 21.48
N GLN A 303 14.58 -3.11 21.98
CA GLN A 303 13.75 -4.03 22.77
C GLN A 303 13.30 -5.25 21.96
N GLU A 304 12.82 -5.08 20.72
CA GLU A 304 12.39 -6.21 19.88
C GLU A 304 13.56 -7.11 19.48
N VAL A 305 14.72 -6.51 19.19
CA VAL A 305 15.95 -7.25 18.87
C VAL A 305 16.43 -8.05 20.09
N GLU A 306 16.30 -7.50 21.29
CA GLU A 306 16.70 -8.15 22.54
C GLU A 306 15.73 -9.29 22.93
N ILE A 307 14.43 -9.07 22.74
CA ILE A 307 13.40 -10.12 22.86
C ILE A 307 13.67 -11.26 21.87
N HIS A 308 13.99 -10.95 20.60
CA HIS A 308 14.32 -11.96 19.61
C HIS A 308 15.59 -12.73 19.97
N LYS A 309 16.63 -12.06 20.49
CA LYS A 309 17.85 -12.70 20.98
C LYS A 309 17.56 -13.64 22.16
N GLN A 310 16.73 -13.23 23.12
CA GLN A 310 16.31 -14.07 24.24
C GLN A 310 15.53 -15.31 23.75
N LYS A 311 14.51 -15.13 22.91
CA LYS A 311 13.76 -16.24 22.30
C LYS A 311 14.66 -17.21 21.53
N THR A 312 15.64 -16.68 20.79
CA THR A 312 16.60 -17.51 20.04
C THR A 312 17.51 -18.30 20.97
N ALA A 313 17.93 -17.72 22.09
CA ALA A 313 18.74 -18.40 23.10
C ALA A 313 17.94 -19.51 23.81
N GLU A 314 16.70 -19.23 24.20
CA GLU A 314 15.77 -20.20 24.78
C GLU A 314 15.50 -21.37 23.82
N PHE A 315 15.32 -21.08 22.52
CA PHE A 315 15.13 -22.12 21.51
C PHE A 315 16.37 -23.01 21.34
N LYS A 316 17.58 -22.42 21.39
CA LYS A 316 18.84 -23.18 21.35
C LYS A 316 19.02 -24.05 22.59
N GLU A 317 18.63 -23.57 23.77
CA GLU A 317 18.65 -24.37 25.01
C GLU A 317 17.61 -25.48 25.01
N ALA A 318 16.38 -25.21 24.57
CA ALA A 318 15.32 -26.21 24.43
C ALA A 318 15.72 -27.32 23.46
N LYS A 319 16.36 -26.97 22.33
CA LYS A 319 16.86 -27.95 21.36
C LYS A 319 17.99 -28.83 21.95
N LYS A 320 18.86 -28.25 22.79
CA LYS A 320 19.89 -29.00 23.53
C LYS A 320 19.28 -29.93 24.60
N LYS A 321 18.26 -29.46 25.34
CA LYS A 321 17.54 -30.28 26.34
C LYS A 321 16.77 -31.43 25.68
N ASN A 322 16.09 -31.19 24.56
CA ASN A 322 15.38 -32.23 23.82
C ASN A 322 16.34 -33.28 23.22
N ALA A 323 17.49 -32.86 22.68
CA ALA A 323 18.52 -33.79 22.21
C ALA A 323 19.14 -34.62 23.35
N ALA A 324 19.15 -34.10 24.59
CA ALA A 324 19.59 -34.84 25.78
C ALA A 324 18.50 -35.81 26.29
N ILE A 325 17.22 -35.46 26.19
CA ILE A 325 16.06 -36.30 26.56
C ILE A 325 15.87 -37.46 25.57
N GLU A 326 16.11 -37.25 24.27
CA GLU A 326 16.08 -38.32 23.26
C GLU A 326 17.18 -39.37 23.45
N ARG A 327 18.30 -39.02 24.10
CA ARG A 327 19.38 -39.95 24.40
C ARG A 327 19.11 -40.85 25.61
N THR A 328 18.16 -40.51 26.49
CA THR A 328 17.87 -41.25 27.74
C THR A 328 16.64 -42.16 27.69
N LYS A 329 15.83 -42.15 26.62
CA LYS A 329 14.80 -43.18 26.39
C LYS A 329 15.37 -44.32 25.54
N ALA A 330 15.74 -45.44 26.17
CA ALA A 330 15.96 -46.69 25.47
C ALA A 330 14.67 -47.10 24.72
N LYS A 331 14.70 -47.10 23.38
CA LYS A 331 13.57 -47.43 22.50
C LYS A 331 13.12 -48.88 22.74
N SER A 332 11.90 -49.09 23.23
CA SER A 332 11.20 -50.36 23.02
C SER A 332 11.01 -50.56 21.51
N LYS A 333 11.22 -51.79 21.02
CA LYS A 333 11.30 -52.05 19.58
C LYS A 333 9.94 -52.01 18.88
N PHE A 334 8.86 -52.21 19.64
CA PHE A 334 7.48 -52.17 19.14
C PHE A 334 6.55 -51.53 20.17
N ASN A 335 5.45 -50.95 19.67
CA ASN A 335 4.43 -50.26 20.46
C ASN A 335 3.14 -51.09 20.58
N LEU A 336 2.29 -50.75 21.55
CA LEU A 336 0.97 -51.37 21.70
C LEU A 336 0.10 -51.02 20.47
N GLY A 337 -0.60 -51.99 19.90
CA GLY A 337 -1.39 -51.81 18.68
C GLY A 337 -0.63 -52.06 17.37
N ASP A 338 0.69 -52.23 17.40
CA ASP A 338 1.46 -52.58 16.21
C ASP A 338 1.07 -53.97 15.69
N CYS A 339 0.88 -54.08 14.37
CA CYS A 339 0.71 -55.35 13.69
C CYS A 339 2.09 -55.93 13.37
N VAL A 340 2.39 -57.08 13.96
CA VAL A 340 3.66 -57.79 13.79
C VAL A 340 3.45 -59.11 13.07
N TYR A 341 4.41 -59.45 12.22
CA TYR A 341 4.50 -60.75 11.58
C TYR A 341 5.27 -61.72 12.46
N ILE A 342 4.69 -62.91 12.67
CA ILE A 342 5.22 -63.96 13.53
C ILE A 342 5.83 -65.05 12.64
N SER A 343 7.16 -65.08 12.57
CA SER A 343 7.90 -65.89 11.59
C SER A 343 7.62 -67.39 11.67
N PHE A 344 7.52 -67.95 12.88
CA PHE A 344 7.31 -69.40 13.06
C PHE A 344 5.86 -69.86 12.79
N MET A 345 4.90 -68.93 12.77
CA MET A 345 3.48 -69.23 12.49
C MET A 345 3.08 -68.82 11.08
N ASN A 346 3.96 -68.12 10.35
CA ASN A 346 3.71 -67.56 9.02
C ASN A 346 2.42 -66.70 8.96
N ARG A 347 2.16 -65.91 10.02
CA ARG A 347 0.93 -65.13 10.20
C ARG A 347 1.19 -63.84 10.97
N THR A 348 0.26 -62.90 10.87
CA THR A 348 0.28 -61.62 11.62
C THR A 348 -0.49 -61.71 12.94
N GLY A 349 -0.10 -60.86 13.88
CA GLY A 349 -0.77 -60.65 15.16
C GLY A 349 -0.57 -59.21 15.65
N VAL A 350 -1.36 -58.78 16.63
CA VAL A 350 -1.30 -57.39 17.12
C VAL A 350 -0.70 -57.37 18.52
N ILE A 351 0.24 -56.47 18.78
CA ILE A 351 0.84 -56.31 20.11
C ILE A 351 -0.20 -55.76 21.08
N CYS A 352 -0.46 -56.50 22.15
CA CYS A 352 -1.39 -56.11 23.21
C CYS A 352 -0.71 -55.93 24.57
N GLU A 353 0.55 -56.36 24.74
CA GLU A 353 1.35 -56.10 25.94
C GLU A 353 2.78 -55.76 25.54
N THR A 354 3.37 -54.77 26.21
CA THR A 354 4.77 -54.34 26.00
C THR A 354 5.77 -55.40 26.48
N GLU A 355 7.03 -55.23 26.08
CA GLU A 355 8.12 -56.16 26.40
C GLU A 355 8.21 -56.47 27.90
N ASN A 356 8.23 -57.76 28.24
CA ASN A 356 8.50 -58.22 29.60
C ASN A 356 10.01 -58.33 29.87
N SER A 357 10.41 -58.60 31.11
CA SER A 357 11.82 -58.74 31.52
C SER A 357 12.60 -59.87 30.82
N LYS A 358 11.92 -60.77 30.07
CA LYS A 358 12.50 -61.84 29.26
C LYS A 358 12.56 -61.52 27.76
N GLY A 359 12.18 -60.31 27.36
CA GLY A 359 12.21 -59.85 25.97
C GLY A 359 11.07 -60.38 25.11
N GLU A 360 9.94 -60.72 25.72
CA GLU A 360 8.74 -61.21 25.04
C GLU A 360 7.63 -60.16 25.07
N TYR A 361 6.93 -60.03 23.93
CA TYR A 361 5.75 -59.20 23.79
C TYR A 361 4.50 -60.08 23.88
N GLY A 362 3.41 -59.53 24.43
CA GLY A 362 2.10 -60.18 24.34
C GLY A 362 1.49 -59.86 22.99
N VAL A 363 1.28 -60.87 22.16
CA VAL A 363 0.75 -60.73 20.80
C VAL A 363 -0.57 -61.48 20.70
N MET A 364 -1.60 -60.79 20.19
CA MET A 364 -2.92 -61.36 19.94
C MET A 364 -2.97 -61.99 18.55
N VAL A 365 -3.24 -63.29 18.51
CA VAL A 365 -3.35 -64.10 17.28
C VAL A 365 -4.63 -64.91 17.36
N MET A 366 -5.52 -64.77 16.38
CA MET A 366 -6.81 -65.50 16.33
C MET A 366 -7.62 -65.45 17.65
N LYS A 367 -7.71 -64.26 18.26
CA LYS A 367 -8.39 -64.01 19.56
C LYS A 367 -7.80 -64.73 20.78
N LYS A 368 -6.58 -65.28 20.67
CA LYS A 368 -5.79 -65.79 21.80
C LYS A 368 -4.55 -64.91 22.03
N LYS A 369 -4.20 -64.65 23.29
CA LYS A 369 -2.98 -63.93 23.66
C LYS A 369 -1.83 -64.91 23.85
N LEU A 370 -0.73 -64.69 23.14
CA LEU A 370 0.50 -65.49 23.22
C LEU A 370 1.68 -64.59 23.59
N LYS A 371 2.63 -65.12 24.37
CA LYS A 371 3.89 -64.43 24.64
C LYS A 371 4.93 -64.86 23.61
N ILE A 372 5.46 -63.91 22.85
CA ILE A 372 6.38 -64.19 21.75
C ILE A 372 7.63 -63.33 21.92
N ASN A 373 8.80 -63.97 21.88
CA ASN A 373 10.08 -63.28 21.96
C ASN A 373 10.28 -62.32 20.78
N GLN A 374 10.80 -61.13 21.05
CA GLN A 374 11.03 -60.08 20.06
C GLN A 374 11.81 -60.52 18.81
N LYS A 375 12.70 -61.54 18.94
CA LYS A 375 13.49 -62.07 17.81
C LYS A 375 12.63 -62.80 16.77
N ARG A 376 11.41 -63.18 17.11
CA ARG A 376 10.46 -63.89 16.24
C ARG A 376 9.37 -62.98 15.68
N LEU A 377 9.47 -61.67 15.95
CA LEU A 377 8.53 -60.64 15.52
C LEU A 377 9.24 -59.67 14.58
N SER A 378 8.57 -59.32 13.49
CA SER A 378 8.95 -58.20 12.63
C SER A 378 7.74 -57.29 12.44
N LEU A 379 7.96 -55.98 12.45
CA LEU A 379 6.88 -55.02 12.22
C LEU A 379 6.29 -55.26 10.82
N TYR A 380 4.98 -55.43 10.75
CA TYR A 380 4.25 -55.59 9.51
C TYR A 380 3.57 -54.27 9.13
N ILE A 381 2.80 -53.69 10.06
CA ILE A 381 2.14 -52.37 9.92
C ILE A 381 2.15 -51.69 11.30
N SER A 382 2.42 -50.39 11.37
CA SER A 382 2.40 -49.63 12.64
C SER A 382 0.97 -49.45 13.15
N GLY A 383 0.80 -49.36 14.47
CA GLY A 383 -0.50 -49.08 15.07
C GLY A 383 -1.11 -47.75 14.63
N GLU A 384 -0.26 -46.75 14.38
CA GLU A 384 -0.65 -45.40 13.92
C GLU A 384 -1.27 -45.40 12.51
N GLU A 385 -0.88 -46.35 11.65
CA GLU A 385 -1.47 -46.52 10.31
C GLU A 385 -2.77 -47.35 10.33
N MET A 386 -2.96 -48.18 11.35
CA MET A 386 -4.11 -49.09 11.46
C MET A 386 -5.30 -48.48 12.20
N TYR A 387 -5.08 -47.53 13.13
CA TYR A 387 -6.11 -47.04 14.04
C TYR A 387 -6.08 -45.50 14.16
N PRO A 388 -7.23 -44.82 14.26
CA PRO A 388 -7.30 -43.39 14.57
C PRO A 388 -6.68 -43.05 15.93
N GLU A 389 -6.19 -41.80 16.11
CA GLU A 389 -5.41 -41.37 17.29
C GLU A 389 -6.07 -41.64 18.66
N ASP A 390 -7.40 -41.70 18.74
CA ASP A 390 -8.16 -41.93 19.99
C ASP A 390 -8.82 -43.32 20.09
N TYR A 391 -8.30 -44.35 19.40
CA TYR A 391 -8.91 -45.67 19.38
C TYR A 391 -8.70 -46.47 20.69
N ASP A 392 -9.79 -46.88 21.35
CA ASP A 392 -9.75 -47.70 22.57
C ASP A 392 -9.41 -49.17 22.26
N PHE A 393 -8.14 -49.54 22.48
CA PHE A 393 -7.61 -50.87 22.22
C PHE A 393 -8.21 -51.99 23.09
N ASP A 394 -8.84 -51.67 24.22
CA ASP A 394 -9.54 -52.68 25.02
C ASP A 394 -10.71 -53.29 24.23
N ILE A 395 -11.25 -52.56 23.24
CA ILE A 395 -12.29 -53.07 22.32
C ILE A 395 -11.82 -54.31 21.55
N VAL A 396 -10.55 -54.34 21.16
CA VAL A 396 -9.95 -55.42 20.37
C VAL A 396 -9.40 -56.51 21.27
N PHE A 397 -8.86 -56.14 22.43
CA PHE A 397 -8.08 -57.06 23.27
C PHE A 397 -8.85 -57.74 24.41
N GLU A 398 -10.06 -57.31 24.73
CA GLU A 398 -10.88 -57.87 25.81
C GLU A 398 -12.31 -58.28 25.37
N SER A 399 -12.86 -59.32 26.02
CA SER A 399 -14.25 -59.74 25.77
C SER A 399 -15.24 -58.66 26.22
N LYS A 400 -16.41 -58.58 25.56
CA LYS A 400 -17.46 -57.60 25.89
C LYS A 400 -17.89 -57.68 27.37
N GLN A 401 -17.89 -58.89 27.94
CA GLN A 401 -18.24 -59.12 29.34
C GLN A 401 -17.14 -58.61 30.29
N ASN A 402 -15.87 -58.89 30.01
CA ASN A 402 -14.75 -58.40 30.83
C ASN A 402 -14.66 -56.87 30.83
N ARG A 403 -14.85 -56.21 29.68
CA ARG A 403 -14.89 -54.75 29.61
C ARG A 403 -16.01 -54.14 30.45
N LYS A 404 -17.19 -54.77 30.46
CA LYS A 404 -18.34 -54.33 31.26
C LYS A 404 -18.03 -54.47 32.75
N ASN A 405 -17.47 -55.62 33.15
CA ASN A 405 -17.08 -55.90 34.54
C ASN A 405 -15.96 -54.95 35.02
N LYS A 406 -14.93 -54.69 34.20
CA LYS A 406 -13.82 -53.78 34.50
C LYS A 406 -14.30 -52.33 34.66
N LYS A 407 -15.27 -51.89 33.83
CA LYS A 407 -15.88 -50.55 33.93
C LYS A 407 -16.76 -50.40 35.17
N ILE A 408 -17.47 -51.46 35.59
CA ILE A 408 -18.23 -51.49 36.85
C ILE A 408 -17.26 -51.40 38.04
N LEU A 409 -16.25 -52.26 38.09
CA LEU A 409 -15.24 -52.30 39.15
C LEU A 409 -14.39 -51.02 39.24
N SER A 410 -14.18 -50.31 38.12
CA SER A 410 -13.49 -49.01 38.13
C SER A 410 -14.29 -47.88 38.80
N LYS A 411 -15.61 -48.05 38.95
CA LYS A 411 -16.52 -47.03 39.52
C LYS A 411 -17.00 -47.39 40.92
N ARG A 412 -17.20 -48.68 41.22
CA ARG A 412 -17.60 -49.18 42.55
C ARG A 412 -17.31 -50.68 42.70
N HIS A 413 -17.12 -51.15 43.93
CA HIS A 413 -17.04 -52.58 44.22
C HIS A 413 -18.45 -53.21 44.18
N GLU A 414 -18.58 -54.42 43.62
CA GLU A 414 -19.85 -55.16 43.51
C GLU A 414 -19.56 -56.66 43.72
N GLU A 415 -20.13 -57.27 44.77
CA GLU A 415 -19.90 -58.68 45.12
C GLU A 415 -20.44 -59.61 44.03
N GLY A 416 -19.59 -60.52 43.52
CA GLY A 416 -19.94 -61.49 42.46
C GLY A 416 -19.53 -61.09 41.03
N VAL A 417 -18.93 -59.91 40.82
CA VAL A 417 -18.40 -59.48 39.52
C VAL A 417 -16.90 -59.78 39.41
N GLU A 418 -16.53 -60.73 38.54
CA GLU A 418 -15.14 -61.12 38.30
C GLU A 418 -14.67 -60.75 36.89
N VAL A 419 -13.40 -60.33 36.76
CA VAL A 419 -12.74 -60.14 35.46
C VAL A 419 -11.87 -61.37 35.19
N ILE A 420 -12.21 -62.13 34.16
CA ILE A 420 -11.51 -63.37 33.83
C ILE A 420 -10.21 -63.04 33.07
N ILE A 421 -9.05 -63.18 33.71
CA ILE A 421 -7.75 -63.04 33.05
C ILE A 421 -7.35 -64.41 32.50
N SER A 422 -7.57 -64.65 31.20
CA SER A 422 -7.05 -65.84 30.54
C SER A 422 -5.52 -65.74 30.43
N LYS A 423 -4.77 -66.38 31.33
CA LYS A 423 -3.37 -66.70 31.07
C LYS A 423 -3.36 -67.74 29.94
N GLY A 424 -2.88 -67.35 28.76
CA GLY A 424 -2.77 -68.26 27.62
C GLY A 424 -1.96 -69.50 28.02
N ASP A 425 -2.44 -70.67 27.59
CA ASP A 425 -1.79 -71.96 27.79
C ASP A 425 -0.32 -71.91 27.38
N SER A 426 0.56 -72.03 28.36
CA SER A 426 1.98 -72.32 28.13
C SER A 426 2.11 -73.78 27.71
N ARG A 427 2.30 -74.00 26.41
CA ARG A 427 2.96 -75.19 25.86
C ARG A 427 4.15 -74.76 25.02
#